data_AF-A0A960ZT33-F1
#
_entry.id   AF-A0A960ZT33-F1
#
_cell.length_a   1.000
_cell.length_b   1.000
_cell.length_c   1.000
_cell.angle_alpha   90.00
_cell.angle_beta   90.00
_cell.angle_gamma   90.00
#
_symmetry.space_group_name_H-M   'P 1'
#
loop_
_entity.id
_entity.type
_entity.pdbx_description
1 polymer ?
#
loop_
_entity_poly.entity_id
_entity_poly.type
_entity_poly.pdbx_seq_one_letter_code
_entity_poly.pdbx_strand_id
1 'polypeptide(L)' 'AANNPPPAVAEAATIPYGSAVAGRPGFVNSPYAAKHQLVDVTGLPVGMEVKCPYTGKLFRVPPQDQAKK' A
#
# COMPACT_ATOMS: atom_id res chain seq x y z
N ALA A 1 7.52 -22.02 -8.06
CA ALA A 1 8.08 -21.22 -6.96
C ALA A 1 8.98 -20.14 -7.56
N ALA A 2 8.51 -18.90 -7.64
CA ALA A 2 9.34 -17.73 -7.94
C ALA A 2 9.28 -16.90 -6.66
N ASN A 3 10.23 -17.07 -5.74
CA ASN A 3 11.55 -16.45 -5.72
C ASN A 3 11.51 -14.93 -5.94
N ASN A 4 11.35 -14.20 -4.82
CA ASN A 4 12.04 -12.94 -4.55
C ASN A 4 12.06 -12.69 -3.00
N PRO A 5 13.19 -12.94 -2.30
CA PRO A 5 13.41 -12.51 -0.91
C PRO A 5 14.02 -11.07 -0.82
N PRO A 6 14.13 -10.45 0.39
CA PRO A 6 13.82 -9.04 0.80
C PRO A 6 15.00 -8.04 0.76
N PRO A 7 14.81 -6.68 0.75
CA PRO A 7 15.03 -5.86 1.97
C PRO A 7 14.38 -4.43 1.98
N ALA A 8 13.74 -4.02 3.08
CA ALA A 8 13.69 -2.62 3.58
C ALA A 8 12.87 -2.58 4.88
N VAL A 9 13.41 -3.26 5.89
CA VAL A 9 13.17 -2.84 7.28
C VAL A 9 13.88 -1.49 7.46
N ALA A 10 13.30 -0.61 8.29
CA ALA A 10 13.85 0.66 8.77
C ALA A 10 14.04 1.69 7.64
N GLU A 11 13.26 2.76 7.52
CA GLU A 11 13.44 3.97 8.35
C GLU A 11 12.17 4.82 8.50
N ALA A 12 11.01 4.43 7.93
CA ALA A 12 9.81 5.26 8.00
C ALA A 12 8.96 5.05 9.25
N ALA A 13 9.55 5.34 10.40
CA ALA A 13 8.89 5.33 11.70
C ALA A 13 7.79 6.41 11.85
N THR A 14 7.13 6.85 10.76
CA THR A 14 6.05 7.86 10.82
C THR A 14 4.93 7.66 9.80
N ILE A 15 5.20 7.21 8.56
CA ILE A 15 4.17 7.10 7.52
C ILE A 15 3.57 5.69 7.50
N PRO A 16 2.27 5.52 7.76
CA PRO A 16 1.60 4.22 7.77
C PRO A 16 1.42 3.67 6.36
N TYR A 17 1.41 2.35 6.28
CA TYR A 17 1.09 1.61 5.06
C TYR A 17 -0.42 1.57 4.83
N GLY A 18 -0.83 1.59 3.57
CA GLY A 18 -2.19 1.27 3.15
C GLY A 18 -2.53 -0.19 3.43
N SER A 19 -3.79 -0.54 3.22
CA SER A 19 -4.27 -1.92 3.26
C SER A 19 -4.52 -2.40 1.84
N ALA A 20 -3.91 -3.51 1.42
CA ALA A 20 -4.17 -4.07 0.10
C ALA A 20 -5.62 -4.60 0.01
N VAL A 21 -6.26 -4.41 -1.14
CA VAL A 21 -7.66 -4.82 -1.34
C VAL A 21 -7.70 -6.26 -1.86
N ALA A 22 -8.32 -7.15 -1.09
CA ALA A 22 -8.53 -8.53 -1.50
C ALA A 22 -9.35 -8.58 -2.81
N GLY A 23 -8.81 -9.24 -3.83
CA GLY A 23 -9.45 -9.38 -5.15
C GLY A 23 -9.24 -8.21 -6.13
N ARG A 24 -8.52 -7.15 -5.75
CA ARG A 24 -8.20 -6.01 -6.65
C ARG A 24 -6.70 -5.67 -6.59
N PRO A 25 -5.85 -6.34 -7.41
CA PRO A 25 -4.46 -5.91 -7.55
C PRO A 25 -4.41 -4.47 -8.07
N GLY A 26 -3.43 -3.68 -7.62
CA GLY A 26 -3.36 -2.26 -7.95
C GLY A 26 -4.25 -1.35 -7.10
N PHE A 27 -5.13 -1.87 -6.25
CA PHE A 27 -5.96 -1.06 -5.35
C PHE A 27 -5.59 -1.27 -3.88
N VAL A 28 -5.46 -0.16 -3.17
CA VAL A 28 -5.14 -0.14 -1.75
C VAL A 28 -6.04 0.86 -1.03
N ASN A 29 -6.42 0.53 0.20
CA ASN A 29 -7.15 1.43 1.09
C ASN A 29 -6.13 2.28 1.84
N SER A 30 -6.28 3.61 1.80
CA SER A 30 -5.40 4.48 2.58
C SER A 30 -5.74 4.36 4.08
N PRO A 31 -4.75 4.26 4.99
CA PRO A 31 -5.01 4.10 6.42
C PRO A 31 -5.58 5.38 7.06
N TYR A 32 -5.49 6.49 6.35
CA TYR A 32 -6.05 7.78 6.75
C TYR A 32 -7.44 8.04 6.18
N ALA A 33 -7.86 7.24 5.20
CA ALA A 33 -9.13 7.41 4.53
C ALA A 33 -10.14 6.41 5.09
N ALA A 34 -11.41 6.78 5.16
CA ALA A 34 -12.46 5.88 5.62
C ALA A 34 -12.56 4.64 4.70
N LYS A 35 -13.07 3.53 5.24
CA LYS A 35 -13.08 2.15 4.70
C LYS A 35 -13.38 1.95 3.20
N HIS A 36 -13.94 2.93 2.49
CA HIS A 36 -14.32 2.84 1.07
C HIS A 36 -13.43 3.64 0.11
N GLN A 37 -12.28 4.17 0.56
CA GLN A 37 -11.41 5.02 -0.27
C GLN A 37 -10.28 4.23 -0.91
N LEU A 38 -10.59 3.71 -2.09
CA LEU A 38 -9.71 2.96 -2.98
C LEU A 38 -8.73 3.89 -3.68
N VAL A 39 -7.44 3.75 -3.38
CA VAL A 39 -6.37 4.44 -4.09
C VAL A 39 -5.80 3.48 -5.13
N ASP A 40 -5.80 3.92 -6.38
CA ASP A 40 -5.09 3.23 -7.44
C ASP A 40 -3.58 3.47 -7.29
N VAL A 41 -2.86 2.38 -7.17
CA VAL A 41 -1.40 2.31 -7.09
C VAL A 41 -0.90 1.32 -8.13
N THR A 42 -1.65 1.16 -9.22
CA THR A 42 -1.35 0.20 -10.29
C THR A 42 -0.02 0.58 -10.92
N GLY A 43 0.94 -0.34 -10.89
CA GLY A 43 2.30 -0.09 -11.38
C GLY A 43 3.24 0.62 -10.40
N LEU A 44 2.77 0.97 -9.18
CA LEU A 44 3.64 1.53 -8.14
C LEU A 44 4.31 0.42 -7.32
N PRO A 45 5.61 0.54 -7.00
CA PRO A 45 6.31 -0.43 -6.19
C PRO A 45 5.86 -0.40 -4.73
N VAL A 46 6.01 -1.54 -4.05
CA VAL A 46 5.76 -1.68 -2.62
C VAL A 46 6.68 -0.76 -1.81
N GLY A 47 6.14 -0.11 -0.78
CA GLY A 47 6.89 0.85 0.04
C GLY A 47 7.01 2.26 -0.54
N MET A 48 6.52 2.50 -1.76
CA MET A 48 6.47 3.85 -2.33
C MET A 48 5.52 4.76 -1.53
N GLU A 49 5.90 6.02 -1.36
CA GLU A 49 5.05 7.04 -0.76
C GLU A 49 4.09 7.61 -1.80
N VAL A 50 2.79 7.46 -1.53
CA VAL A 50 1.71 7.90 -2.40
C VAL A 50 0.84 8.86 -1.62
N LYS A 51 0.50 9.99 -2.25
CA LYS A 51 -0.46 10.93 -1.69
C LYS A 51 -1.87 10.41 -1.93
N CYS A 52 -2.64 10.22 -0.87
CA CYS A 52 -4.05 9.88 -0.99
C CYS A 52 -4.81 11.05 -1.65
N PRO A 53 -5.53 10.84 -2.76
CA PRO A 53 -6.27 11.92 -3.44
C PRO A 53 -7.47 12.42 -2.60
N TYR A 54 -7.99 11.58 -1.72
CA TYR A 54 -9.15 11.90 -0.88
C TYR A 54 -8.82 12.72 0.37
N THR A 55 -7.71 12.40 1.05
CA THR A 55 -7.34 13.00 2.34
C THR A 55 -6.15 13.95 2.22
N GLY A 56 -5.43 13.92 1.08
CA GLY A 56 -4.20 14.68 0.88
C GLY A 56 -3.01 14.18 1.71
N LYS A 57 -3.15 13.08 2.45
CA LYS A 57 -2.10 12.53 3.32
C LYS A 57 -1.24 11.52 2.57
N LEU A 58 0.06 11.52 2.83
CA LEU A 58 0.99 10.52 2.29
C LEU A 58 0.83 9.21 3.05
N PHE A 59 0.80 8.11 2.33
CA PHE A 59 0.81 6.76 2.89
C PHE A 59 1.70 5.88 2.03
N ARG A 60 2.12 4.74 2.57
CA ARG A 60 2.97 3.80 1.83
C ARG A 60 2.17 2.72 1.13
N VAL A 61 2.57 2.35 -0.08
CA VAL A 61 2.00 1.20 -0.80
C VAL A 61 2.29 -0.07 0.00
N PRO A 62 1.27 -0.81 0.46
CA PRO A 62 1.47 -2.09 1.11
C PRO A 62 1.95 -3.16 0.12
N PRO A 63 2.60 -4.23 0.63
CA PRO A 63 2.84 -5.44 -0.16
C PRO A 63 1.50 -6.04 -0.62
N GLN A 64 1.22 -5.96 -1.92
CA GLN A 64 -0.04 -6.41 -2.52
C GLN A 64 -0.24 -7.93 -2.43
N ASP A 65 0.83 -8.67 -2.14
CA ASP A 65 0.82 -10.13 -1.94
C ASP A 65 0.11 -10.54 -0.63
N GLN A 66 0.00 -9.65 0.37
CA GLN A 66 -0.53 -10.00 1.69
C GLN A 66 -2.06 -10.02 1.81
N ALA A 67 -2.82 -9.56 0.81
CA ALA A 67 -4.30 -9.59 0.85
C ALA A 67 -4.90 -10.98 0.57
N LYS A 68 -4.05 -12.01 0.46
CA LYS A 68 -4.45 -13.38 0.16
C LYS A 68 -4.07 -14.28 1.34
N LYS A 69 -4.89 -14.26 2.39
CA LYS A 69 -4.86 -15.28 3.44
C LYS A 69 -6.25 -15.51 3.99
#